data_AF-A0A6M1Z431-F1
#
_entry.id   AF-A0A6M1Z431-F1
#
_cell.length_a   1.000
_cell.length_b   1.000
_cell.length_c   1.000
_cell.angle_alpha   90.00
_cell.angle_beta   90.00
_cell.angle_gamma   90.00
#
_symmetry.space_group_name_H-M   'P 1'
#
loop_
_entity.id
_entity.type
_entity.pdbx_description
1 polymer ?
#
loop_
_entity_poly.entity_id
_entity_poly.type
_entity_poly.pdbx_seq_one_letter_code
_entity_poly.pdbx_strand_id
1 'polypeptide(L)'
;MGKVGRLIFIAIILTTMNIFAKNDKPNNYVKHAQKLLNGFADKIEKEYGLSCIGTGGGMPYDIEKFSLDFVSYNRGSIEDARELVVKI
;
A
#
# COMPACT_ATOMS: atom_id res chain seq x y z
N MET A 1 19.21 24.43 -31.32
CA MET A 1 20.00 23.27 -30.84
C MET A 1 20.31 22.37 -32.04
N GLY A 2 21.58 22.20 -32.40
CA GLY A 2 21.97 21.35 -33.54
C GLY A 2 21.69 19.86 -33.30
N LYS A 3 21.67 19.04 -34.37
CA LYS A 3 21.40 17.58 -34.31
C LYS A 3 22.28 16.85 -33.28
N VAL A 4 23.54 17.27 -33.17
CA VAL A 4 24.51 16.73 -32.20
C VAL A 4 24.14 17.07 -30.76
N GLY A 5 23.71 18.31 -30.49
CA GLY A 5 23.27 18.73 -29.15
C GLY A 5 22.00 18.01 -28.68
N ARG A 6 21.11 17.65 -29.62
CA ARG A 6 19.92 16.84 -29.32
C ARG A 6 20.27 15.41 -28.92
N LEU A 7 21.25 14.79 -29.59
CA LEU A 7 21.70 13.43 -29.28
C LEU A 7 22.38 13.34 -27.91
N ILE A 8 23.21 14.33 -27.56
CA ILE A 8 23.87 14.39 -26.25
C ILE A 8 22.82 14.53 -25.12
N PHE A 9 21.81 15.38 -25.33
CA PHE A 9 20.75 15.58 -24.34
C PHE A 9 19.92 14.30 -24.11
N ILE A 10 19.61 13.55 -25.18
CA ILE A 10 18.90 12.26 -25.07
C ILE A 10 19.74 11.23 -24.32
N ALA A 11 21.05 11.17 -24.57
CA ALA A 11 21.95 10.26 -23.87
C ALA A 11 22.03 10.55 -22.36
N ILE A 12 22.00 11.83 -21.97
CA ILE A 12 21.97 12.25 -20.56
C ILE A 12 20.65 11.83 -19.90
N ILE A 13 19.50 12.04 -20.57
CA ILE A 13 18.21 11.60 -20.03
C ILE A 13 18.20 10.08 -19.81
N LEU A 14 18.62 9.29 -20.80
CA LEU A 14 18.62 7.82 -20.72
C LEU A 14 19.53 7.28 -19.61
N THR A 15 20.65 7.95 -19.33
CA THR A 15 21.55 7.54 -18.24
C THR A 15 21.01 7.90 -16.86
N THR A 16 20.27 9.02 -16.73
CA THR A 16 19.66 9.42 -15.45
C THR A 16 18.44 8.57 -15.05
N MET A 17 17.73 7.94 -15.99
CA MET A 17 16.55 7.12 -15.67
C MET A 17 16.90 5.83 -14.90
N ASN A 18 18.13 5.32 -14.98
CA ASN A 18 18.56 4.12 -14.25
C ASN A 18 18.98 4.38 -12.79
N ILE A 19 19.09 5.65 -12.37
CA ILE A 19 19.56 6.00 -11.01
C ILE A 19 18.48 5.78 -9.95
N PHE A 20 17.20 5.70 -10.35
CA PHE A 20 16.07 5.40 -9.46
C PHE A 20 15.64 3.92 -9.45
N ALA A 21 16.41 3.02 -10.07
CA ALA A 21 16.17 1.59 -9.92
C ALA A 21 16.54 1.19 -8.48
N LYS A 22 15.53 1.13 -7.61
CA LYS A 22 15.66 0.70 -6.21
C LYS A 22 16.23 -0.72 -6.20
N ASN A 23 17.51 -0.84 -5.84
CA ASN A 23 18.25 -2.10 -5.73
C ASN A 23 17.85 -2.85 -4.44
N ASP A 24 16.55 -3.09 -4.26
CA ASP A 24 16.09 -3.94 -3.18
C ASP A 24 16.33 -5.40 -3.60
N LYS A 25 17.32 -6.06 -2.99
CA LYS A 25 17.46 -7.51 -3.08
C LYS A 25 16.13 -8.14 -2.69
N PRO A 26 15.64 -9.19 -3.38
CA PRO A 26 14.37 -9.82 -3.05
C PRO A 26 14.42 -10.35 -1.62
N ASN A 27 13.77 -9.63 -0.70
CA ASN A 27 13.67 -10.05 0.69
C ASN A 27 12.50 -11.05 0.81
N ASN A 28 12.83 -12.34 0.92
CA ASN A 28 11.83 -13.40 1.05
C ASN A 28 10.89 -13.20 2.25
N TYR A 29 11.32 -12.49 3.29
CA TYR A 29 10.47 -12.18 4.45
C TYR A 29 9.27 -11.30 4.07
N VAL A 30 9.44 -10.35 3.15
CA VAL A 30 8.35 -9.50 2.64
C VAL A 30 7.27 -10.36 1.98
N LYS A 31 7.66 -11.42 1.26
CA LYS A 31 6.72 -12.35 0.64
C LYS A 31 5.92 -13.15 1.66
N HIS A 32 6.55 -13.60 2.74
CA HIS A 32 5.87 -14.32 3.82
C HIS A 32 4.95 -13.42 4.63
N ALA A 33 5.40 -12.20 4.95
CA ALA A 33 4.61 -11.17 5.61
C ALA A 33 3.37 -10.80 4.80
N GLN A 34 3.54 -10.53 3.50
CA GLN A 34 2.42 -10.22 2.62
C GLN A 34 1.41 -11.38 2.56
N LYS A 35 1.89 -12.62 2.52
CA LYS A 35 1.01 -13.80 2.53
C LYS A 35 0.19 -13.90 3.81
N LEU A 36 0.79 -13.60 4.97
CA LEU A 36 0.09 -13.54 6.26
C LEU A 36 -0.97 -12.45 6.28
N LEU A 37 -0.61 -11.23 5.83
CA LEU A 37 -1.53 -10.09 5.81
C LEU A 37 -2.73 -10.35 4.88
N ASN A 38 -2.49 -10.89 3.70
CA ASN A 38 -3.55 -11.24 2.75
C ASN A 38 -4.46 -12.33 3.34
N GLY A 39 -3.90 -13.38 3.93
CA GLY A 39 -4.70 -14.45 4.54
C GLY A 39 -5.56 -13.97 5.70
N PHE A 40 -5.06 -13.01 6.49
CA PHE A 40 -5.86 -12.40 7.56
C PHE A 40 -6.94 -11.47 7.00
N ALA A 41 -6.63 -10.64 6.00
CA ALA A 41 -7.60 -9.79 5.33
C ALA A 41 -8.76 -10.61 4.75
N ASP A 42 -8.46 -11.70 4.04
CA ASP A 42 -9.46 -12.62 3.47
C ASP A 42 -10.37 -13.25 4.55
N LYS A 43 -9.80 -13.57 5.71
CA LYS A 43 -10.56 -14.11 6.84
C LYS A 43 -11.54 -13.06 7.37
N ILE A 44 -11.07 -11.84 7.57
CA ILE A 44 -11.88 -10.73 8.10
C ILE A 44 -12.99 -10.34 7.12
N GLU A 45 -12.71 -10.33 5.81
CA GLU A 45 -13.73 -10.07 4.80
C GLU A 45 -14.83 -11.14 4.81
N LYS A 46 -14.47 -12.43 4.93
CA LYS A 46 -15.44 -13.53 5.01
C LYS A 46 -16.26 -13.54 6.30
N GLU A 47 -15.62 -13.25 7.42
CA GLU A 47 -16.23 -13.37 8.74
C GLU A 47 -17.08 -12.14 9.09
N TYR A 48 -16.66 -10.95 8.65
CA TYR A 48 -17.26 -9.69 9.07
C TYR A 48 -17.70 -8.79 7.90
N GLY A 49 -17.47 -9.18 6.64
CA GLY A 49 -17.77 -8.33 5.48
C GLY A 49 -16.91 -7.07 5.38
N LEU A 50 -15.78 -7.04 6.08
CA LEU A 50 -14.89 -5.87 6.14
C LEU A 50 -13.81 -5.98 5.08
N SER A 51 -13.84 -5.05 4.12
CA SER A 51 -12.83 -5.00 3.06
C SER A 51 -11.57 -4.29 3.54
N CYS A 52 -10.41 -4.89 3.28
CA CYS A 52 -9.11 -4.29 3.56
C CYS A 52 -8.85 -3.15 2.55
N ILE A 53 -8.60 -1.95 3.04
CA ILE A 53 -8.36 -0.76 2.20
C ILE A 53 -6.87 -0.36 2.15
N GLY A 54 -6.05 -0.96 3.00
CA GLY A 54 -4.66 -0.58 3.14
C GLY A 54 -3.88 -1.52 4.04
N THR A 55 -2.60 -1.66 3.71
CA THR A 55 -1.60 -2.33 4.55
C THR A 55 -0.51 -1.33 4.87
N GLY A 56 -0.15 -1.21 6.14
CA GLY A 56 0.90 -0.30 6.60
C GLY A 56 1.91 -0.96 7.53
N GLY A 57 2.87 -0.15 7.98
CA GLY A 57 4.03 -0.59 8.76
C GLY A 57 5.31 -0.59 7.93
N GLY A 58 6.43 -0.24 8.57
CA GLY A 58 7.74 -0.30 7.95
C GLY A 58 8.29 -1.72 8.00
N MET A 59 8.76 -2.24 6.86
CA MET A 59 9.58 -3.47 6.81
C MET A 59 11.00 -3.12 6.34
N PRO A 60 11.81 -2.40 7.14
CA PRO A 60 13.16 -2.10 6.72
C PRO A 60 14.03 -3.38 6.76
N TYR A 61 14.05 -4.16 7.84
CA TYR A 61 14.91 -5.36 7.92
C TYR A 61 14.38 -6.48 8.83
N ASP A 62 13.57 -6.13 9.85
CA ASP A 62 12.89 -7.07 10.76
C ASP A 62 11.39 -6.73 10.88
N ILE A 63 10.55 -7.75 11.11
CA ILE A 63 9.13 -7.55 11.35
C ILE A 63 8.94 -7.15 12.81
N GLU A 64 8.85 -5.85 13.07
CA GLU A 64 8.47 -5.34 14.40
C GLU A 64 6.95 -5.16 14.52
N LYS A 65 6.27 -4.77 13.43
CA LYS A 65 4.84 -4.46 13.45
C LYS A 65 4.21 -4.53 12.06
N PHE A 66 2.97 -5.00 12.02
CA PHE A 66 2.08 -4.88 10.88
C PHE A 66 0.84 -4.03 11.22
N SER A 67 0.30 -3.32 10.24
CA SER A 67 -1.03 -2.71 10.33
C SER A 67 -1.89 -3.10 9.14
N LEU A 68 -3.17 -3.33 9.42
CA LEU A 68 -4.23 -3.58 8.45
C LEU A 68 -5.35 -2.61 8.74
N ASP A 69 -5.77 -1.88 7.72
CA ASP A 69 -6.83 -0.89 7.83
C ASP A 69 -8.06 -1.43 7.10
N PHE A 70 -9.18 -1.51 7.82
CA PHE A 70 -10.45 -2.02 7.33
C PHE A 70 -11.49 -0.91 7.34
N VAL A 71 -12.40 -0.93 6.36
CA VAL A 71 -13.59 -0.07 6.36
C VAL A 71 -14.85 -0.91 6.46
N SER A 72 -15.74 -0.51 7.35
CA SER A 72 -17.10 -1.01 7.43
C SER A 72 -18.06 0.06 6.95
N TYR A 73 -18.99 -0.30 6.07
CA TYR A 73 -20.12 0.54 5.72
C TYR A 73 -21.39 -0.09 6.28
N ASN A 74 -22.10 0.62 7.14
CA ASN A 74 -23.44 0.24 7.56
C ASN A 74 -24.47 1.15 6.88
N ARG A 75 -25.44 0.58 6.17
CA ARG A 75 -26.57 1.33 5.64
C ARG A 75 -27.60 1.51 6.75
N GLY A 76 -27.57 2.68 7.37
CA GLY A 76 -28.56 3.11 8.36
C GLY A 76 -29.60 4.07 7.76
N SER A 77 -30.71 4.20 8.47
CA SER A 77 -31.61 5.34 8.30
C SER A 77 -30.95 6.64 8.78
N ILE A 78 -31.58 7.77 8.47
CA ILE A 78 -31.14 9.08 9.01
C ILE A 78 -31.15 9.07 10.54
N GLU A 79 -32.07 8.32 11.16
CA GLU A 79 -32.16 8.25 12.62
C GLU A 79 -31.03 7.43 13.24
N ASP A 80 -30.62 6.33 12.60
CA ASP A 80 -29.45 5.54 13.04
C ASP A 80 -28.17 6.38 12.99
N ALA A 81 -28.04 7.25 11.98
CA ALA A 81 -26.90 8.15 11.86
C ALA A 81 -26.89 9.23 12.96
N ARG A 82 -28.06 9.69 13.42
CA ARG A 82 -28.17 10.70 14.50
C ARG A 82 -27.80 10.13 15.86
N GLU A 83 -28.12 8.87 16.15
CA GLU A 83 -27.74 8.23 17.42
C GLU A 83 -26.22 8.04 17.58
N LEU A 84 -25.50 7.83 16.47
CA LEU A 84 -24.04 7.70 16.44
C LEU A 84 -23.32 9.00 16.86
N VAL A 85 -23.89 10.17 16.57
CA VAL A 85 -23.28 11.48 16.90
C VAL A 85 -23.40 11.83 18.38
N VAL A 86 -24.43 11.32 19.07
CA VAL A 86 -24.72 11.68 20.47
C VAL A 86 -23.88 10.89 21.48
N LYS A 87 -23.28 9.77 21.06
CA LYS A 87 -22.49 8.89 21.94
C LYS A 87 -20.96 9.12 21.89
N ILE A 88 -20.52 10.21 21.26
CA ILE A 88 -19.10 10.64 21.24
C ILE A 88 -18.90 11.75 22.27
#